data_AF-A0A8T1VIE9-F1
#
_entry.id   AF-A0A8T1VIE9-F1
#
_cell.length_a   1.000
_cell.length_b   1.000
_cell.length_c   1.000
_cell.angle_alpha   90.00
_cell.angle_beta   90.00
_cell.angle_gamma   90.00
#
_symmetry.space_group_name_H-M   'P 1'
#
loop_
_entity.id
_entity.type
_entity.pdbx_description
1 polymer ?
#
loop_
_entity_poly.entity_id
_entity_poly.type
_entity_poly.pdbx_seq_one_letter_code
_entity_poly.pdbx_strand_id
1 'polypeptide(L)'
;MLALVTLNAAVKTYSTCSLILFIKFFVTVSIQGGKSFAAGARPPEDTALLNQDGLPAQTYGLVEEDKPASEQLKKARAEDYRWKRVVQNDLETIPLGLLVFIGSVIVGGQEETNCALMGVFTAARVAHTFAYVNQKQPHRALLWALGQLCVLASGLNGFISFLI
;
A
#
# COMPACT_ATOMS: atom_id res chain seq x y z
N MET A 1 -0.72 -34.07 -11.20
CA MET A 1 -0.58 -32.61 -11.36
C MET A 1 -1.88 -31.91 -11.81
N LEU A 2 -3.05 -32.56 -11.67
CA LEU A 2 -4.37 -31.99 -12.06
C LEU A 2 -5.36 -31.93 -10.89
N ALA A 3 -4.87 -32.04 -9.65
CA ALA A 3 -5.68 -32.10 -8.42
C ALA A 3 -5.26 -31.08 -7.36
N LEU A 4 -4.40 -30.09 -7.72
CA LEU A 4 -3.87 -29.14 -6.74
C LEU A 4 -4.81 -27.95 -6.43
N VAL A 5 -5.95 -27.86 -7.12
CA VAL A 5 -6.93 -26.79 -6.90
C VAL A 5 -8.34 -27.38 -6.96
N THR A 6 -8.70 -28.23 -6.00
CA THR A 6 -10.02 -28.03 -5.43
C THR A 6 -10.01 -26.59 -4.92
N LEU A 7 -10.83 -25.72 -5.53
CA LEU A 7 -10.86 -24.29 -5.25
C LEU A 7 -11.36 -24.06 -3.80
N ASN A 8 -10.48 -24.32 -2.84
CA ASN A 8 -10.75 -24.10 -1.43
C ASN A 8 -10.92 -22.59 -1.20
N ALA A 9 -11.72 -22.23 -0.20
CA ALA A 9 -12.05 -20.84 0.09
C ALA A 9 -10.80 -20.00 0.35
N ALA A 10 -9.71 -20.59 0.83
CA ALA A 10 -8.45 -19.88 1.03
C ALA A 10 -7.84 -19.37 -0.28
N VAL A 11 -7.75 -20.19 -1.35
CA VAL A 11 -7.24 -19.73 -2.66
C VAL A 11 -8.14 -18.65 -3.27
N LYS A 12 -9.47 -18.80 -3.15
CA LYS A 12 -10.43 -17.77 -3.58
C LYS A 12 -10.22 -16.46 -2.83
N THR A 13 -10.13 -16.55 -1.51
CA THR A 13 -9.95 -15.39 -0.63
C THR A 13 -8.62 -14.69 -0.91
N TYR A 14 -7.54 -15.45 -1.13
CA TYR A 14 -6.26 -14.90 -1.53
C TYR A 14 -6.34 -14.11 -2.83
N SER A 15 -6.97 -14.67 -3.86
CA SER A 15 -7.15 -14.00 -5.16
C SER A 15 -7.97 -12.71 -5.01
N THR A 16 -9.10 -12.76 -4.31
CA THR A 16 -9.96 -11.59 -4.06
C THR A 16 -9.25 -10.51 -3.26
N CYS A 17 -8.59 -10.86 -2.16
CA CYS A 17 -7.87 -9.91 -1.31
C CYS A 17 -6.69 -9.28 -2.06
N SER A 18 -5.93 -10.07 -2.83
CA SER A 18 -4.82 -9.58 -3.64
C SER A 18 -5.29 -8.56 -4.68
N LEU A 19 -6.42 -8.83 -5.36
CA LEU A 19 -7.00 -7.90 -6.33
C LEU A 19 -7.44 -6.58 -5.65
N ILE A 20 -8.11 -6.66 -4.50
CA ILE A 20 -8.52 -5.46 -3.74
C ILE A 20 -7.31 -4.63 -3.34
N LEU A 21 -6.26 -5.27 -2.83
CA LEU A 21 -5.03 -4.59 -2.43
C LEU A 21 -4.28 -3.99 -3.62
N PHE A 22 -4.30 -4.66 -4.78
CA PHE A 22 -3.76 -4.12 -6.02
C PHE A 22 -4.54 -2.89 -6.49
N ILE A 23 -5.88 -2.96 -6.54
CA ILE A 23 -6.72 -1.80 -6.90
C ILE A 23 -6.45 -0.64 -5.95
N LYS A 24 -6.39 -0.92 -4.65
CA LYS A 24 -6.05 0.07 -3.63
C LYS A 24 -4.68 0.69 -3.89
N PHE A 25 -3.65 -0.11 -4.15
CA PHE A 25 -2.30 0.37 -4.47
C PHE A 25 -2.32 1.25 -5.73
N PHE A 26 -2.98 0.80 -6.79
CA PHE A 26 -3.13 1.53 -8.04
C PHE A 26 -3.80 2.90 -7.86
N VAL A 27 -4.86 2.97 -7.04
CA VAL A 27 -5.50 4.24 -6.68
C VAL A 27 -4.53 5.13 -5.89
N THR A 28 -3.82 4.59 -4.89
CA THR A 28 -2.90 5.38 -4.07
C THR A 28 -1.70 5.93 -4.84
N VAL A 29 -1.12 5.17 -5.76
CA VAL A 29 0.00 5.64 -6.60
C VAL A 29 -0.48 6.68 -7.62
N SER A 30 -1.70 6.53 -8.15
CA SER A 30 -2.29 7.52 -9.06
C SER A 30 -2.50 8.87 -8.35
N ILE A 31 -3.04 8.85 -7.12
CA ILE A 31 -3.21 10.07 -6.32
C ILE A 31 -1.84 10.68 -5.97
N GLN A 32 -0.88 9.85 -5.56
CA GLN A 32 0.49 10.30 -5.26
C GLN A 32 1.15 10.96 -6.48
N GLY A 33 0.98 10.41 -7.68
CA GLY A 33 1.47 11.01 -8.92
C GLY A 33 0.92 12.43 -9.14
N GLY A 34 -0.40 12.61 -9.00
CA GLY A 34 -1.04 13.92 -9.08
C GLY A 34 -0.52 14.91 -8.03
N LYS A 35 -0.28 14.45 -6.80
CA LYS A 35 0.30 15.28 -5.73
C LYS A 35 1.77 15.65 -6.00
N SER A 36 2.55 14.76 -6.62
CA SER A 36 3.91 15.06 -7.05
C SER A 36 3.99 16.16 -8.11
N PHE A 37 3.05 16.19 -9.06
CA PHE A 37 2.96 17.29 -10.04
C PHE A 37 2.70 18.63 -9.37
N ALA A 38 1.73 18.68 -8.46
CA ALA A 38 1.41 19.89 -7.68
C ALA A 38 2.57 20.36 -6.78
N ALA A 39 3.47 19.46 -6.40
CA ALA A 39 4.62 19.74 -5.54
C ALA A 39 5.90 20.12 -6.31
N GLY A 40 5.93 20.01 -7.65
CA GLY A 40 7.16 20.19 -8.44
C GLY A 40 8.16 19.04 -8.27
N ALA A 41 7.70 17.89 -7.78
CA ALA A 41 8.54 16.78 -7.33
C ALA A 41 8.84 15.75 -8.43
N ARG A 42 8.39 16.01 -9.67
CA ARG A 42 8.64 15.14 -10.82
C ARG A 42 9.98 15.46 -11.50
N PRO A 43 10.44 14.55 -12.37
CA PRO A 43 11.58 14.81 -13.24
C PRO A 43 11.36 16.03 -14.14
N PRO A 44 12.42 16.77 -14.50
CA PRO A 44 12.32 17.98 -15.31
C PRO A 44 11.78 17.74 -16.73
N GLU A 45 11.99 16.55 -17.31
CA GLU A 45 11.45 16.17 -18.63
C GLU A 45 9.92 16.15 -18.67
N ASP A 46 9.25 15.94 -17.52
CA ASP A 46 7.79 15.96 -17.43
C ASP A 46 7.21 17.38 -17.60
N THR A 47 8.03 18.42 -17.46
CA THR A 47 7.61 19.83 -17.61
C THR A 47 7.11 20.11 -19.03
N ALA A 48 7.77 19.52 -20.05
CA ALA A 48 7.40 19.75 -21.44
C ALA A 48 6.07 19.10 -21.83
N LEU A 49 5.70 18.00 -21.15
CA LEU A 49 4.47 17.25 -21.40
C LEU A 49 3.24 17.91 -20.78
N LEU A 50 3.43 18.63 -19.67
CA LEU A 50 2.36 19.23 -18.87
C LEU A 50 2.56 20.74 -18.74
N ASN A 51 2.92 21.41 -19.85
CA ASN A 51 2.98 22.88 -20.00
C ASN A 51 1.60 23.52 -19.71
N GLN A 52 1.16 23.41 -18.46
CA GLN A 52 -0.09 23.89 -17.93
C GLN A 52 0.23 25.11 -17.08
N ASP A 53 -0.37 26.24 -17.45
CA ASP A 53 -0.23 27.49 -16.72
C ASP A 53 -0.60 27.29 -15.24
N GLY A 54 0.34 27.59 -14.34
CA GLY A 54 0.12 27.56 -12.89
C GLY A 54 0.70 26.37 -12.11
N LEU A 55 1.30 25.38 -12.77
CA LEU A 55 2.07 24.33 -12.08
C LEU A 55 3.51 24.78 -11.78
N PRO A 56 4.10 24.38 -10.64
CA PRO A 56 5.49 24.67 -10.35
C PRO A 56 6.43 23.93 -11.31
N ALA A 57 7.64 24.45 -11.50
CA ALA A 57 8.68 23.79 -12.27
C ALA A 57 9.02 22.42 -11.67
N GLN A 58 9.09 21.38 -12.50
CA GLN A 58 9.41 20.03 -12.05
C GLN A 58 10.94 19.90 -11.94
N THR A 59 11.44 19.74 -10.72
CA THR A 59 12.88 19.78 -10.42
C THR A 59 13.27 18.77 -9.35
N TYR A 60 12.47 17.72 -9.17
CA TYR A 60 12.49 16.84 -7.99
C TYR A 60 12.27 17.57 -6.65
N GLY A 61 11.91 18.86 -6.68
CA GLY A 61 11.94 19.74 -5.51
C GLY A 61 13.35 20.01 -4.97
N LEU A 62 14.41 19.77 -5.76
CA LEU A 62 15.81 19.91 -5.36
C LEU A 62 16.41 21.26 -5.71
N VAL A 63 15.82 21.99 -6.65
CA VAL A 63 16.32 23.32 -7.05
C VAL A 63 15.75 24.35 -6.10
N GLU A 64 16.64 25.10 -5.45
CA GLU A 64 16.25 26.26 -4.66
C GLU A 64 15.69 27.33 -5.58
N GLU A 65 14.48 27.79 -5.28
CA GLU A 65 13.89 28.93 -5.96
C GLU A 65 14.51 30.22 -5.38
N ASP A 66 14.90 31.17 -6.24
CA ASP A 66 15.44 32.48 -5.83
C ASP A 66 14.48 33.27 -4.91
N LYS A 67 13.21 32.87 -4.85
CA LYS A 67 12.18 33.44 -3.99
C LYS A 67 11.70 32.39 -2.99
N PRO A 68 11.32 32.79 -1.77
CA PRO A 68 10.75 31.86 -0.80
C PRO A 68 9.50 31.19 -1.38
N ALA A 69 9.47 29.86 -1.32
CA ALA A 69 8.35 29.06 -1.79
C ALA A 69 7.04 29.55 -1.18
N SER A 70 6.00 29.68 -2.01
CA SER A 70 4.67 30.08 -1.54
C SER A 70 4.13 29.10 -0.49
N GLU A 71 3.30 29.58 0.43
CA GLU A 71 2.67 28.72 1.44
C GLU A 71 1.83 27.59 0.81
N GLN A 72 1.30 27.81 -0.39
CA GLN A 72 0.60 26.80 -1.17
C GLN A 72 1.55 25.69 -1.64
N LEU A 73 2.74 26.05 -2.14
CA LEU A 73 3.75 25.09 -2.59
C LEU A 73 4.32 24.27 -1.42
N LYS A 74 4.54 24.90 -0.25
CA LYS A 74 4.94 24.17 0.97
C LYS A 74 3.91 23.14 1.38
N LYS A 75 2.61 23.49 1.36
CA LYS A 75 1.51 22.55 1.63
C LYS A 75 1.45 21.42 0.61
N ALA A 76 1.59 21.74 -0.69
CA ALA A 76 1.61 20.73 -1.75
C ALA A 76 2.78 19.74 -1.57
N ARG A 77 3.99 20.23 -1.24
CA ARG A 77 5.15 19.39 -0.92
C ARG A 77 4.89 18.51 0.30
N ALA A 78 4.33 19.06 1.38
CA ALA A 78 3.98 18.28 2.57
C ALA A 78 2.94 17.17 2.29
N GLU A 79 1.95 17.45 1.43
CA GLU A 79 0.98 16.45 0.97
C GLU A 79 1.64 15.37 0.11
N ASP A 80 2.50 15.75 -0.84
CA ASP A 80 3.25 14.81 -1.67
C ASP A 80 4.09 13.85 -0.81
N TYR A 81 4.86 14.37 0.14
CA TYR A 81 5.62 13.55 1.09
C TYR A 81 4.72 12.57 1.84
N ARG A 82 3.54 13.02 2.26
CA ARG A 82 2.58 12.16 2.98
C ARG A 82 2.11 11.00 2.09
N TRP A 83 1.73 11.29 0.85
CA TRP A 83 1.28 10.26 -0.10
C TRP A 83 2.40 9.29 -0.48
N LYS A 84 3.64 9.79 -0.68
CA LYS A 84 4.83 8.93 -0.86
C LYS A 84 5.01 7.95 0.29
N ARG A 85 4.81 8.39 1.54
CA ARG A 85 4.90 7.50 2.71
C ARG A 85 3.77 6.47 2.78
N VAL A 86 2.57 6.79 2.30
CA VAL A 86 1.47 5.80 2.17
C VAL A 86 1.87 4.70 1.19
N VAL A 87 2.29 5.09 -0.02
CA VAL A 87 2.71 4.17 -1.09
C VAL A 87 3.91 3.33 -0.64
N GLN A 88 4.90 3.95 -0.01
CA GLN A 88 6.07 3.25 0.53
C GLN A 88 5.66 2.20 1.56
N ASN A 89 4.79 2.55 2.51
CA ASN A 89 4.34 1.57 3.51
C ASN A 89 3.58 0.40 2.89
N ASP A 90 2.85 0.64 1.81
CA ASP A 90 2.19 -0.44 1.05
C ASP A 90 3.20 -1.37 0.38
N LEU A 91 4.23 -0.81 -0.25
CA LEU A 91 5.32 -1.60 -0.86
C LEU A 91 6.13 -2.38 0.18
N GLU A 92 6.26 -1.86 1.40
CA GLU A 92 6.97 -2.53 2.51
C GLU A 92 6.15 -3.69 3.13
N THR A 93 4.81 -3.66 3.03
CA THR A 93 3.94 -4.58 3.80
C THR A 93 3.11 -5.53 2.94
N ILE A 94 2.53 -5.05 1.83
CA ILE A 94 1.60 -5.85 1.01
C ILE A 94 2.31 -6.97 0.26
N PRO A 95 3.41 -6.74 -0.50
CA PRO A 95 4.06 -7.81 -1.26
C PRO A 95 4.52 -8.97 -0.37
N LEU A 96 5.22 -8.66 0.73
CA LEU A 96 5.68 -9.68 1.67
C LEU A 96 4.51 -10.37 2.38
N GLY A 97 3.48 -9.61 2.78
CA GLY A 97 2.28 -10.18 3.40
C GLY A 97 1.58 -11.18 2.49
N LEU A 98 1.38 -10.84 1.21
CA LEU A 98 0.78 -11.74 0.22
C LEU A 98 1.63 -13.00 0.00
N LEU A 99 2.96 -12.88 -0.06
CA LEU A 99 3.87 -14.03 -0.16
C LEU A 99 3.74 -14.99 1.03
N VAL A 100 3.60 -14.46 2.25
CA VAL A 100 3.38 -15.28 3.45
C VAL A 100 2.00 -15.95 3.43
N PHE A 101 0.94 -15.21 3.06
CA PHE A 101 -0.40 -15.77 2.95
C PHE A 101 -0.46 -16.93 1.96
N ILE A 102 0.06 -16.74 0.73
CA ILE A 102 0.05 -17.82 -0.26
C ILE A 102 0.92 -19.00 0.15
N GLY A 103 2.04 -18.77 0.85
CA GLY A 103 2.86 -19.83 1.43
C GLY A 103 2.06 -20.70 2.39
N SER A 104 1.30 -20.09 3.30
CA SER A 104 0.41 -20.81 4.23
C SER A 104 -0.67 -21.61 3.50
N VAL A 105 -1.26 -21.04 2.45
CA VAL A 105 -2.32 -21.69 1.65
C VAL A 105 -1.77 -22.90 0.87
N ILE A 106 -0.59 -22.77 0.26
CA ILE A 106 0.03 -23.85 -0.54
C ILE A 106 0.39 -25.05 0.33
N VAL A 107 0.86 -24.81 1.55
CA VAL A 107 1.25 -25.87 2.50
C VAL A 107 0.03 -26.53 3.16
N GLY A 108 -1.19 -26.01 2.90
CA GLY A 108 -2.42 -26.59 3.42
C GLY A 108 -2.77 -26.13 4.84
N GLY A 109 -2.28 -24.96 5.28
CA GLY A 109 -2.65 -24.36 6.55
C GLY A 109 -4.17 -24.18 6.69
N GLN A 110 -4.67 -24.16 7.93
CA GLN A 110 -6.11 -24.16 8.22
C GLN A 110 -6.84 -23.07 7.42
N GLU A 111 -7.82 -23.51 6.64
CA GLU A 111 -8.48 -22.70 5.61
C GLU A 111 -9.24 -21.51 6.20
N GLU A 112 -10.08 -21.75 7.21
CA GLU A 112 -10.89 -20.72 7.86
C GLU A 112 -10.03 -19.60 8.46
N THR A 113 -8.94 -19.99 9.13
CA THR A 113 -7.97 -19.08 9.73
C THR A 113 -7.32 -18.21 8.67
N ASN A 114 -6.86 -18.81 7.55
CA ASN A 114 -6.28 -18.04 6.44
C ASN A 114 -7.29 -17.07 5.82
N CYS A 115 -8.54 -17.50 5.60
CA CYS A 115 -9.61 -16.63 5.09
C CYS A 115 -9.85 -15.42 6.00
N ALA A 116 -9.99 -15.65 7.31
CA ALA A 116 -10.21 -14.58 8.28
C ALA A 116 -9.02 -13.59 8.33
N LEU A 117 -7.79 -14.11 8.39
CA LEU A 117 -6.58 -13.28 8.48
C LEU A 117 -6.36 -12.44 7.22
N MET A 118 -6.60 -12.99 6.02
CA MET A 118 -6.52 -12.23 4.76
C MET A 118 -7.59 -11.14 4.68
N GLY A 119 -8.81 -11.44 5.12
CA GLY A 119 -9.90 -10.47 5.18
C GLY A 119 -9.58 -9.30 6.12
N VAL A 120 -9.16 -9.61 7.36
CA VAL A 120 -8.78 -8.60 8.36
C VAL A 120 -7.57 -7.80 7.90
N PHE A 121 -6.55 -8.44 7.34
CA PHE A 121 -5.39 -7.77 6.77
C PHE A 121 -5.81 -6.77 5.70
N THR A 122 -6.63 -7.20 4.74
CA THR A 122 -7.10 -6.35 3.64
C THR A 122 -7.87 -5.14 4.15
N ALA A 123 -8.81 -5.35 5.06
CA ALA A 123 -9.57 -4.27 5.71
C ALA A 123 -8.64 -3.30 6.47
N ALA A 124 -7.67 -3.84 7.23
CA ALA A 124 -6.70 -3.05 7.97
C ALA A 124 -5.81 -2.20 7.04
N ARG A 125 -5.36 -2.73 5.89
CA ARG A 125 -4.56 -1.99 4.90
C ARG A 125 -5.35 -0.86 4.25
N VAL A 126 -6.63 -1.07 3.95
CA VAL A 126 -7.52 -0.02 3.42
C VAL A 126 -7.76 1.07 4.47
N ALA A 127 -8.13 0.67 5.69
CA ALA A 127 -8.34 1.59 6.81
C ALA A 127 -7.08 2.37 7.19
N HIS A 128 -5.91 1.72 7.11
CA HIS A 128 -4.61 2.34 7.39
C HIS A 128 -4.36 3.54 6.47
N THR A 129 -4.62 3.40 5.17
CA THR A 129 -4.50 4.51 4.21
C THR A 129 -5.43 5.67 4.58
N PHE A 130 -6.69 5.39 4.93
CA PHE A 130 -7.62 6.43 5.38
C PHE A 130 -7.11 7.13 6.65
N ALA A 131 -6.63 6.39 7.65
CA ALA A 131 -6.07 6.97 8.87
C ALA A 131 -4.81 7.80 8.58
N TYR A 132 -3.97 7.36 7.64
CA TYR A 132 -2.73 8.04 7.25
C TYR A 132 -3.01 9.40 6.61
N VAL A 133 -3.89 9.44 5.60
CA VAL A 133 -4.17 10.68 4.86
C VAL A 133 -4.93 11.70 5.73
N ASN A 134 -5.79 11.21 6.64
CA ASN A 134 -6.54 12.04 7.59
C ASN A 134 -5.77 12.36 8.88
N GLN A 135 -4.49 12.00 8.98
CA GLN A 135 -3.63 12.31 10.14
C GLN A 135 -4.17 11.77 11.49
N LYS A 136 -4.90 10.65 11.45
CA LYS A 136 -5.54 10.07 12.65
C LYS A 136 -4.56 9.19 13.42
N GLN A 137 -3.92 9.78 14.44
CA GLN A 137 -3.26 9.02 15.51
C GLN A 137 -4.26 8.61 16.59
N PRO A 138 -4.09 7.47 17.30
CA PRO A 138 -3.09 6.41 17.12
C PRO A 138 -3.50 5.36 16.07
N HIS A 139 -4.67 5.52 15.44
CA HIS A 139 -5.30 4.57 14.53
C HIS A 139 -4.36 4.05 13.44
N ARG A 140 -3.52 4.94 12.86
CA ARG A 140 -2.50 4.53 11.88
C ARG A 140 -1.57 3.44 12.42
N ALA A 141 -0.99 3.63 13.61
CA ALA A 141 -0.07 2.67 14.19
C ALA A 141 -0.76 1.34 14.54
N LEU A 142 -1.97 1.42 15.09
CA LEU A 142 -2.76 0.23 15.47
C LEU A 142 -3.15 -0.60 14.24
N LEU A 143 -3.61 0.03 13.15
CA LEU A 143 -3.98 -0.66 11.92
C LEU A 143 -2.77 -1.27 11.22
N TRP A 144 -1.61 -0.60 11.27
CA TRP A 144 -0.36 -1.17 10.78
C TRP A 144 0.01 -2.42 11.60
N ALA A 145 0.00 -2.34 12.93
CA ALA A 145 0.33 -3.46 13.80
C ALA A 145 -0.61 -4.65 13.62
N LEU A 146 -1.92 -4.39 13.51
CA LEU A 146 -2.92 -5.41 13.23
C LEU A 146 -2.61 -6.16 11.92
N GLY A 147 -2.26 -5.42 10.86
CA GLY A 147 -1.88 -6.03 9.59
C GLY A 147 -0.67 -6.97 9.72
N GLN A 148 0.37 -6.54 10.45
CA GLN A 148 1.55 -7.38 10.66
C GLN A 148 1.25 -8.63 11.50
N LEU A 149 0.38 -8.50 12.50
CA LEU A 149 -0.08 -9.66 13.30
C LEU A 149 -0.84 -10.66 12.45
N CYS A 150 -1.66 -10.21 11.49
CA CYS A 150 -2.35 -11.13 10.58
C CYS A 150 -1.38 -11.93 9.71
N VAL A 151 -0.35 -11.27 9.17
CA VAL A 151 0.70 -11.92 8.36
C VAL A 151 1.47 -12.94 9.20
N LEU A 152 1.90 -12.55 10.41
CA LEU A 152 2.60 -13.46 11.33
C LEU A 152 1.75 -14.68 11.68
N ALA A 153 0.48 -14.47 12.03
CA ALA A 153 -0.45 -15.54 12.37
C ALA A 153 -0.67 -16.51 11.20
N SER A 154 -0.77 -16.02 9.97
CA SER A 154 -0.92 -16.89 8.79
C SER A 154 0.35 -17.69 8.50
N GLY A 155 1.53 -17.07 8.66
CA GLY A 155 2.80 -17.77 8.58
C GLY A 155 2.90 -18.91 9.60
N LEU A 156 2.52 -18.65 10.85
CA LEU A 156 2.47 -19.68 11.89
C LEU A 156 1.44 -20.77 11.60
N ASN A 157 0.26 -20.39 11.08
CA ASN A 157 -0.77 -21.34 10.65
C ASN A 157 -0.24 -22.31 9.59
N GLY A 158 0.51 -21.80 8.61
CA GLY A 158 1.15 -22.63 7.59
C GLY A 158 2.27 -23.49 8.17
N PHE A 159 3.08 -22.91 9.05
CA PHE A 159 4.22 -23.59 9.66
C PHE A 159 3.81 -24.77 10.55
N ILE A 160 2.81 -24.58 11.41
CA ILE A 160 2.30 -25.64 12.29
C ILE A 160 1.68 -26.78 11.47
N SER A 161 1.01 -26.45 10.36
CA SER A 161 0.28 -27.42 9.54
C SER A 161 1.17 -28.46 8.84
N PHE A 162 2.47 -28.22 8.67
CA PHE A 162 3.38 -29.23 8.10
C PHE A 162 4.14 -30.03 9.16
N LEU A 163 4.14 -29.56 10.41
CA LEU A 163 4.81 -30.23 11.52
C LEU A 163 3.97 -31.36 12.13
N ILE A 164 2.67 -31.38 11.84
CA ILE A 164 1.66 -32.33 12.33
C ILE A 164 1.17 -33.13 11.14
#